data_AF-A0A954ZYV1-F1
#
_entry.id   AF-A0A954ZYV1-F1
#
_cell.length_a   1.000
_cell.length_b   1.000
_cell.length_c   1.000
_cell.angle_alpha   90.00
_cell.angle_beta   90.00
_cell.angle_gamma   90.00
#
_symmetry.space_group_name_H-M   'P 1'
#
loop_
_entity.id
_entity.type
_entity.pdbx_description
1 polymer ?
#
loop_
_entity_poly.entity_id
_entity_poly.type
_entity_poly.pdbx_seq_one_letter_code
_entity_poly.pdbx_strand_id
1 'polypeptide(L)'
;MGLNSRGLIFRSALGGVTYDDSEHAPSQRTKSMTSDDRLTEMKPAMINDRRAHDREACEIAVKLRRSANATYSCGRTLDLSISGAGIELLGPREAHEGERIAIAFENLRCPVTRAARMVGAQVVRAEPMLDGRQRIAVRFDALQMGLEGLELPAAA
;
A
#
# COMPACT_ATOMS: atom_id res chain seq x y z
N MET A 1 40.44 -20.90 -5.80
CA MET A 1 40.06 -19.72 -6.60
C MET A 1 38.96 -19.00 -5.82
N GLY A 2 39.18 -17.94 -5.04
CA GLY A 2 40.15 -16.87 -5.12
C GLY A 2 39.48 -15.64 -5.75
N LEU A 3 38.74 -14.85 -4.96
CA LEU A 3 38.43 -13.44 -5.26
C LEU A 3 38.15 -12.68 -3.96
N ASN A 4 39.07 -11.76 -3.69
CA ASN A 4 39.05 -10.71 -2.67
C ASN A 4 38.17 -9.52 -3.12
N SER A 5 37.51 -8.86 -2.17
CA SER A 5 37.24 -7.42 -2.19
C SER A 5 36.65 -6.99 -0.84
N ARG A 6 37.46 -6.40 0.06
CA ARG A 6 37.63 -4.94 0.24
C ARG A 6 36.26 -4.26 0.34
N GLY A 7 35.75 -3.91 1.52
CA GLY A 7 36.36 -2.99 2.48
C GLY A 7 35.87 -1.59 2.16
N LEU A 8 34.80 -1.14 2.82
CA LEU A 8 34.40 0.27 2.82
C LEU A 8 34.04 0.68 4.25
N ILE A 9 34.91 1.50 4.81
CA ILE A 9 34.78 2.18 6.09
C ILE A 9 34.11 3.52 5.80
N PHE A 10 32.93 3.77 6.37
CA PHE A 10 32.35 5.11 6.42
C PHE A 10 32.65 5.74 7.78
N ARG A 11 33.43 6.82 7.75
CA ARG A 11 33.77 7.69 8.88
C ARG A 11 32.92 8.95 8.85
N SER A 12 32.51 9.39 10.04
CA SER A 12 32.19 10.78 10.45
C SER A 12 30.96 11.42 9.79
N ALA A 13 30.20 12.32 10.43
CA ALA A 13 30.57 13.26 11.47
C ALA A 13 29.39 13.53 12.42
N LEU A 14 29.66 13.48 13.72
CA LEU A 14 28.79 14.06 14.75
C LEU A 14 29.05 15.57 14.75
N GLY A 15 28.17 16.33 14.09
CA GLY A 15 28.11 17.78 14.21
C GLY A 15 27.25 18.14 15.42
N GLY A 16 27.89 18.65 16.47
CA GLY A 16 27.21 19.22 17.63
C GLY A 16 26.51 20.53 17.27
N VAL A 17 25.29 20.68 17.76
CA VAL A 17 24.56 21.94 17.75
C VAL A 17 24.51 22.45 19.18
N THR A 18 25.14 23.60 19.41
CA THR A 18 25.09 24.37 20.65
C THR A 18 23.76 25.09 20.73
N TYR A 19 23.05 24.95 21.86
CA TYR A 19 21.88 25.74 22.18
C TYR A 19 22.33 27.01 22.89
N ASP A 20 21.94 28.15 22.33
CA ASP A 20 22.19 29.48 22.87
C ASP A 20 21.01 29.86 23.78
N ASP A 21 21.29 29.95 25.08
CA ASP A 21 20.38 30.44 26.12
C ASP A 21 20.24 31.96 25.97
N SER A 22 19.07 32.41 25.52
CA SER A 22 18.69 33.82 25.61
C SER A 22 17.31 33.95 26.24
N GLU A 23 17.35 34.08 27.57
CA GLU A 23 16.29 34.60 28.41
C GLU A 23 15.84 35.98 27.91
N HIS A 24 14.60 36.10 27.43
CA HIS A 24 13.88 37.38 27.34
C HIS A 24 12.40 37.15 27.66
N ALA A 25 12.05 37.35 28.92
CA ALA A 25 10.73 37.81 29.35
C ALA A 25 10.93 39.22 29.96
N PRO A 26 9.89 40.03 30.23
CA PRO A 26 8.46 39.93 29.93
C PRO A 26 7.91 41.22 29.27
N SER A 27 6.71 41.21 28.68
CA SER A 27 5.89 42.44 28.70
C SER A 27 4.42 42.20 28.40
N GLN A 28 3.60 42.83 29.23
CA GLN A 28 2.18 42.72 29.38
C GLN A 28 1.42 43.41 28.23
N ARG A 29 0.35 42.79 27.74
CA ARG A 29 -0.91 43.53 27.51
C ARG A 29 -2.08 42.57 27.38
N THR A 30 -2.85 42.53 28.46
CA THR A 30 -4.23 42.04 28.51
C THR A 30 -5.07 42.83 27.51
N LYS A 31 -5.44 42.19 26.39
CA LYS A 31 -6.59 42.61 25.59
C LYS A 31 -7.72 41.63 25.91
N SER A 32 -8.73 42.13 26.60
CA SER A 32 -10.03 41.49 26.76
C SER A 32 -10.62 41.20 25.38
N MET A 33 -10.44 39.96 24.90
CA MET A 33 -11.19 39.42 23.78
C MET A 33 -12.48 38.81 24.33
N THR A 34 -13.57 39.46 23.97
CA THR A 34 -14.94 39.01 24.12
C THR A 34 -15.10 37.59 23.60
N SER A 35 -15.74 36.74 24.41
CA SER A 35 -15.82 35.28 24.26
C SER A 35 -16.84 34.79 23.24
N ASP A 36 -17.26 35.64 22.30
CA ASP A 36 -18.56 35.43 21.62
C ASP A 36 -18.52 35.20 20.10
N ASP A 37 -17.37 35.14 19.42
CA ASP A 37 -17.44 35.20 17.95
C ASP A 37 -16.32 34.49 17.19
N ARG A 38 -16.00 33.25 17.59
CA ARG A 38 -15.14 32.35 16.78
C ARG A 38 -15.57 30.89 16.83
N LEU A 39 -16.86 30.63 16.65
CA LEU A 39 -17.31 29.40 16.00
C LEU A 39 -16.82 29.46 14.55
N THR A 40 -15.52 29.22 14.39
CA THR A 40 -14.89 29.06 13.09
C THR A 40 -15.45 27.75 12.57
N GLU A 41 -16.48 27.88 11.75
CA GLU A 41 -17.10 26.80 10.98
C GLU A 41 -15.95 26.05 10.31
N MET A 42 -15.53 24.92 10.91
CA MET A 42 -14.51 24.05 10.34
C MET A 42 -15.17 23.40 9.14
N LYS A 43 -15.16 24.10 8.00
CA LYS A 43 -15.59 23.60 6.71
C LYS A 43 -14.87 22.27 6.53
N PRO A 44 -15.58 21.13 6.52
CA PRO A 44 -14.95 19.84 6.40
C PRO A 44 -14.11 19.90 5.13
N ALA A 45 -12.81 19.65 5.26
CA ALA A 45 -11.94 19.53 4.11
C ALA A 45 -12.59 18.51 3.19
N MET A 46 -13.12 18.96 2.05
CA MET A 46 -13.68 18.05 1.05
C MET A 46 -12.55 17.08 0.71
N ILE A 47 -12.68 15.85 1.18
CA ILE A 47 -11.75 14.78 0.87
C ILE A 47 -11.89 14.60 -0.64
N ASN A 48 -10.93 15.15 -1.37
CA ASN A 48 -10.88 15.02 -2.82
C ASN A 48 -10.51 13.57 -3.11
N ASP A 49 -11.52 12.71 -3.21
CA ASP A 49 -11.30 11.32 -3.58
C ASP A 49 -10.85 11.28 -5.05
N ARG A 50 -9.60 10.86 -5.24
CA ARG A 50 -8.98 10.76 -6.56
C ARG A 50 -9.30 9.43 -7.25
N ARG A 51 -10.10 8.56 -6.63
CA ARG A 51 -10.44 7.24 -7.17
C ARG A 51 -11.48 7.39 -8.28
N ALA A 52 -11.21 6.74 -9.41
CA ALA A 52 -12.15 6.66 -10.52
C ALA A 52 -13.26 5.60 -10.27
N HIS A 53 -13.00 4.63 -9.40
CA HIS A 53 -13.90 3.54 -9.09
C HIS A 53 -13.86 3.24 -7.59
N ASP A 54 -15.03 2.99 -7.03
CA ASP A 54 -15.19 2.56 -5.65
C ASP A 54 -14.50 1.22 -5.41
N ARG A 55 -14.09 1.00 -4.16
CA ARG A 55 -13.44 -0.24 -3.74
C ARG A 55 -14.26 -0.91 -2.67
N GLU A 56 -14.47 -2.20 -2.83
CA GLU A 56 -15.12 -3.05 -1.85
C GLU A 56 -14.06 -3.81 -1.06
N ALA A 57 -14.16 -3.77 0.28
CA ALA A 57 -13.31 -4.60 1.12
C ALA A 57 -13.69 -6.07 0.94
N CYS A 58 -12.72 -6.92 0.61
CA CYS A 58 -12.95 -8.35 0.44
C CYS A 58 -11.65 -9.15 0.66
N GLU A 59 -11.78 -10.35 1.22
CA GLU A 59 -10.66 -11.27 1.47
C GLU A 59 -10.76 -12.52 0.59
N ILE A 60 -10.23 -12.43 -0.62
CA ILE A 60 -10.18 -13.53 -1.59
C ILE A 60 -8.75 -14.00 -1.68
N ALA A 61 -8.52 -15.31 -1.54
CA ALA A 61 -7.18 -15.86 -1.74
C ALA A 61 -6.77 -15.68 -3.20
N VAL A 62 -5.51 -15.27 -3.41
CA VAL A 62 -4.96 -15.02 -4.73
C VAL A 62 -3.65 -15.75 -4.93
N LYS A 63 -3.41 -16.15 -6.18
CA LYS A 63 -2.12 -16.65 -6.65
C LYS A 63 -1.61 -15.75 -7.74
N LEU A 64 -0.44 -15.17 -7.52
CA LEU A 64 0.19 -14.23 -8.44
C LEU A 64 1.30 -14.96 -9.17
N ARG A 65 1.33 -14.86 -10.50
CA ARG A 65 2.44 -15.30 -11.34
C ARG A 65 3.24 -14.08 -11.75
N ARG A 66 4.54 -14.12 -11.47
CA ARG A 66 5.49 -13.06 -11.81
C ARG A 66 6.08 -13.32 -13.19
N SER A 67 6.07 -12.30 -14.05
CA SER A 67 6.49 -12.44 -15.45
C SER A 67 7.98 -12.73 -15.60
N ALA A 68 8.83 -12.13 -14.76
CA ALA A 68 10.29 -12.22 -14.89
C ALA A 68 10.84 -13.65 -14.68
N ASN A 69 10.32 -14.37 -13.69
CA ASN A 69 10.94 -15.62 -13.21
C ASN A 69 9.98 -16.83 -13.18
N ALA A 70 8.74 -16.67 -13.65
CA ALA A 70 7.67 -17.67 -13.49
C ALA A 70 7.45 -18.11 -12.02
N THR A 71 7.90 -17.30 -11.06
CA THR A 71 7.66 -17.49 -9.63
C THR A 71 6.20 -17.25 -9.31
N TYR A 72 5.67 -18.05 -8.39
CA TYR A 72 4.32 -17.88 -7.87
C TYR A 72 4.37 -17.41 -6.43
N SER A 73 3.62 -16.37 -6.13
CA SER A 73 3.42 -15.85 -4.77
C SER A 73 1.95 -16.04 -4.40
N CYS A 74 1.68 -16.39 -3.15
CA CYS A 74 0.32 -16.47 -2.63
C CYS A 74 -0.01 -15.18 -1.88
N GLY A 75 -1.29 -14.85 -1.80
CA GLY A 75 -1.75 -13.68 -1.08
C GLY A 75 -3.24 -13.71 -0.83
N ARG A 76 -3.75 -12.60 -0.32
CA ARG A 76 -5.19 -12.32 -0.19
C ARG A 76 -5.49 -10.89 -0.60
N THR A 77 -6.64 -10.65 -1.19
CA THR A 77 -7.12 -9.28 -1.41
C THR A 77 -7.42 -8.62 -0.06
N LEU A 78 -7.29 -7.30 -0.03
CA LEU A 78 -7.75 -6.42 1.05
C LEU A 78 -8.96 -5.62 0.57
N ASP A 79 -8.87 -5.14 -0.67
CA ASP A 79 -9.91 -4.41 -1.37
C ASP A 79 -9.86 -4.75 -2.86
N LEU A 80 -11.00 -4.57 -3.55
CA LEU A 80 -11.15 -4.85 -4.97
C LEU A 80 -12.02 -3.78 -5.62
N SER A 81 -11.70 -3.43 -6.87
CA SER A 81 -12.56 -2.66 -7.76
C SER A 81 -12.50 -3.24 -9.16
N ILE A 82 -13.30 -2.69 -10.07
CA ILE A 82 -13.26 -3.07 -11.49
C ILE A 82 -11.92 -2.77 -12.17
N SER A 83 -11.08 -1.90 -11.60
CA SER A 83 -9.82 -1.43 -12.21
C SER A 83 -8.56 -1.88 -11.46
N GLY A 84 -8.68 -2.45 -10.27
CA GLY A 84 -7.53 -2.86 -9.48
C GLY A 84 -7.88 -3.56 -8.18
N ALA A 85 -6.83 -3.87 -7.42
CA ALA A 85 -6.96 -4.51 -6.11
C ALA A 85 -5.86 -4.04 -5.15
N GLY A 86 -6.16 -4.05 -3.86
CA GLY A 86 -5.18 -4.12 -2.79
C GLY A 86 -4.94 -5.58 -2.44
N ILE A 87 -3.68 -6.02 -2.36
CA ILE A 87 -3.31 -7.41 -2.08
C ILE A 87 -2.24 -7.44 -0.98
N GLU A 88 -2.42 -8.32 -0.01
CA GLU A 88 -1.40 -8.72 0.95
C GLU A 88 -0.75 -10.03 0.49
N LEU A 89 0.55 -9.99 0.25
CA LEU A 89 1.36 -11.15 -0.14
C LEU A 89 1.83 -11.92 1.10
N LEU A 90 1.75 -13.25 1.01
CA LEU A 90 2.28 -14.20 1.99
C LEU A 90 3.66 -14.66 1.54
N GLY A 91 4.65 -14.49 2.41
CA GLY A 91 6.04 -14.88 2.15
C GLY A 91 6.97 -13.69 1.92
N PRO A 92 8.24 -13.94 1.55
CA PRO A 92 9.25 -12.91 1.42
C PRO A 92 8.86 -11.83 0.39
N ARG A 93 9.30 -10.60 0.67
CA ARG A 93 9.01 -9.41 -0.14
C ARG A 93 9.57 -9.58 -1.54
N GLU A 94 8.68 -9.57 -2.51
CA GLU A 94 9.04 -10.01 -3.84
C GLU A 94 8.53 -9.08 -4.94
N ALA A 95 7.40 -8.39 -4.77
CA ALA A 95 6.84 -7.56 -5.81
C ALA A 95 7.44 -6.14 -5.81
N HIS A 96 7.72 -5.61 -7.00
CA HIS A 96 8.23 -4.24 -7.17
C HIS A 96 7.23 -3.34 -7.87
N GLU A 97 7.25 -2.04 -7.57
CA GLU A 97 6.46 -1.05 -8.31
C GLU A 97 6.83 -1.06 -9.80
N GLY A 98 5.83 -0.97 -10.66
CA GLY A 98 5.97 -1.07 -12.11
C GLY A 98 5.97 -2.50 -12.66
N GLU A 99 6.14 -3.53 -11.81
CA GLU A 99 6.20 -4.93 -12.23
C GLU A 99 4.88 -5.41 -12.86
N ARG A 100 4.99 -6.20 -13.94
CA ARG A 100 3.86 -6.88 -14.60
C ARG A 100 3.66 -8.26 -14.01
N ILE A 101 2.43 -8.53 -13.57
CA ILE A 101 2.03 -9.76 -12.93
C ILE A 101 0.73 -10.28 -13.55
N ALA A 102 0.47 -11.56 -13.36
CA ALA A 102 -0.84 -12.15 -13.65
C ALA A 102 -1.44 -12.67 -12.34
N ILE A 103 -2.71 -12.39 -12.10
CA ILE A 103 -3.40 -12.67 -10.83
C ILE A 103 -4.47 -13.71 -11.09
N ALA A 104 -4.48 -14.75 -10.28
CA ALA A 104 -5.57 -15.70 -10.20
C ALA A 104 -6.31 -15.49 -8.89
N PHE A 105 -7.61 -15.23 -8.99
CA PHE A 105 -8.51 -15.21 -7.84
C PHE A 105 -9.01 -16.63 -7.61
N GLU A 106 -8.96 -17.08 -6.35
CA GLU A 106 -9.60 -18.33 -5.98
C GLU A 106 -11.10 -18.23 -6.24
N ASN A 107 -11.63 -19.21 -6.97
CA ASN A 107 -13.05 -19.31 -7.26
C ASN A 107 -13.48 -20.72 -6.90
N LEU A 108 -14.39 -20.84 -5.93
CA LEU A 108 -14.92 -22.12 -5.44
C LEU A 108 -15.52 -22.97 -6.58
N ARG A 109 -16.02 -22.33 -7.64
CA ARG A 109 -16.61 -23.01 -8.81
C ARG A 109 -15.56 -23.50 -9.81
N CYS A 110 -14.29 -23.14 -9.66
CA CYS A 110 -13.20 -23.56 -10.54
C CYS A 110 -11.88 -23.71 -9.75
N PRO A 111 -11.67 -24.85 -9.06
CA PRO A 111 -10.51 -25.06 -8.19
C PRO A 111 -9.17 -25.12 -8.94
N VAL A 112 -9.21 -25.30 -10.26
CA VAL A 112 -8.01 -25.32 -11.11
C VAL A 112 -7.87 -23.98 -11.84
N THR A 113 -6.97 -23.15 -11.34
CA THR A 113 -6.57 -21.92 -12.04
C THR A 113 -5.86 -22.25 -13.35
N ARG A 114 -6.55 -22.06 -14.47
CA ARG A 114 -5.94 -22.11 -15.81
C ARG A 114 -5.28 -20.78 -16.12
N ALA A 115 -4.12 -20.80 -16.78
CA ALA A 115 -3.40 -19.58 -17.17
C ALA A 115 -4.27 -18.59 -17.98
N ALA A 116 -5.18 -19.11 -18.82
CA ALA A 116 -6.12 -18.31 -19.62
C ALA A 116 -7.17 -17.54 -18.77
N ARG A 117 -7.26 -17.81 -17.47
CA ARG A 117 -8.18 -17.13 -16.54
C ARG A 117 -7.45 -16.20 -15.56
N MET A 118 -6.17 -15.96 -15.77
CA MET A 118 -5.42 -15.00 -14.95
C MET A 118 -5.65 -13.58 -15.46
N VAL A 119 -5.85 -12.66 -14.54
CA VAL A 119 -6.01 -11.23 -14.80
C VAL A 119 -4.63 -10.59 -14.88
N GLY A 120 -4.28 -10.01 -16.03
CA GLY A 120 -3.07 -9.22 -16.18
C GLY A 120 -3.15 -7.92 -15.37
N ALA A 121 -2.07 -7.57 -14.68
CA ALA A 121 -2.00 -6.37 -13.85
C ALA A 121 -0.58 -5.80 -13.76
N GLN A 122 -0.51 -4.55 -13.31
CA GLN A 122 0.73 -3.87 -12.95
C GLN A 122 0.71 -3.44 -11.48
N VAL A 123 1.80 -3.67 -10.77
CA VAL A 123 2.00 -3.15 -9.41
C VAL A 123 2.17 -1.63 -9.48
N VAL A 124 1.28 -0.87 -8.86
CA VAL A 124 1.36 0.60 -8.81
C VAL A 124 1.92 1.13 -7.49
N ARG A 125 1.90 0.30 -6.44
CA ARG A 125 2.50 0.62 -5.13
C ARG A 125 2.91 -0.66 -4.42
N ALA A 126 4.04 -0.62 -3.71
CA ALA A 126 4.51 -1.74 -2.91
C ALA A 126 5.03 -1.28 -1.53
N GLU A 127 4.41 -1.78 -0.46
CA GLU A 127 4.68 -1.38 0.92
C GLU A 127 5.11 -2.58 1.77
N PRO A 128 6.28 -2.53 2.43
CA PRO A 128 6.70 -3.58 3.35
C PRO A 128 5.85 -3.62 4.63
N MET A 129 5.58 -4.81 5.15
CA MET A 129 5.01 -5.00 6.50
C MET A 129 6.06 -5.52 7.50
N LEU A 130 5.75 -5.41 8.79
CA LEU A 130 6.67 -5.70 9.91
C LEU A 130 7.02 -7.19 10.05
N ASP A 131 6.19 -8.09 9.54
CA ASP A 131 6.30 -9.55 9.66
C ASP A 131 6.84 -10.23 8.41
N GLY A 132 7.50 -9.46 7.54
CA GLY A 132 8.02 -9.95 6.27
C GLY A 132 6.99 -10.04 5.16
N ARG A 133 5.69 -9.81 5.43
CA ARG A 133 4.66 -9.65 4.40
C ARG A 133 4.87 -8.36 3.61
N GLN A 134 4.11 -8.24 2.52
CA GLN A 134 4.12 -7.07 1.65
C GLN A 134 2.68 -6.74 1.23
N ARG A 135 2.32 -5.46 1.30
CA ARG A 135 1.10 -4.95 0.67
C ARG A 135 1.42 -4.39 -0.69
N ILE A 136 0.64 -4.76 -1.69
CA ILE A 136 0.74 -4.18 -3.02
C ILE A 136 -0.61 -3.61 -3.45
N ALA A 137 -0.56 -2.51 -4.18
CA ALA A 137 -1.71 -2.05 -4.96
C ALA A 137 -1.43 -2.38 -6.42
N VAL A 138 -2.43 -2.93 -7.11
CA VAL A 138 -2.32 -3.33 -8.51
C VAL A 138 -3.39 -2.63 -9.34
N ARG A 139 -3.04 -2.31 -10.58
CA ARG A 139 -3.96 -1.84 -11.62
C ARG A 139 -4.10 -2.94 -12.66
N PHE A 140 -5.34 -3.31 -12.98
CA PHE A 140 -5.63 -4.30 -14.01
C PHE A 140 -5.35 -3.76 -15.41
N ASP A 141 -4.95 -4.63 -16.32
CA ASP A 141 -4.67 -4.28 -17.72
C ASP A 141 -5.95 -3.94 -18.50
N ALA A 142 -7.08 -4.49 -18.07
CA ALA A 142 -8.42 -4.21 -18.57
C ALA A 142 -9.42 -4.18 -17.41
N LEU A 143 -10.53 -3.47 -17.59
CA LEU A 143 -11.63 -3.48 -16.62
C LEU A 143 -12.16 -4.91 -16.44
N GLN A 144 -12.34 -5.31 -15.19
CA GLN A 144 -12.80 -6.65 -14.83
C GLN A 144 -14.25 -6.56 -14.37
N MET A 145 -15.16 -7.10 -15.17
CA MET A 145 -16.58 -7.21 -14.83
C MET A 145 -16.84 -8.52 -14.08
N GLY A 146 -17.71 -8.49 -13.07
CA GLY A 146 -18.12 -9.69 -12.34
C GLY A 146 -17.07 -10.25 -11.36
N LEU A 147 -16.08 -9.43 -10.98
CA LEU A 147 -15.30 -9.66 -9.77
C LEU A 147 -16.06 -9.22 -8.51
N GLU A 148 -16.99 -8.29 -8.69
CA GLU A 148 -18.02 -7.88 -7.73
C GLU A 148 -18.87 -9.12 -7.40
N GLY A 149 -18.74 -9.68 -6.20
CA GLY A 149 -19.50 -10.87 -5.80
C GLY A 149 -18.85 -12.22 -6.11
N LEU A 150 -17.51 -12.30 -6.17
CA LEU A 150 -16.83 -13.56 -5.84
C LEU A 150 -17.29 -13.96 -4.42
N GLU A 151 -18.27 -14.87 -4.36
CA GLU A 151 -18.96 -15.31 -3.14
C GLU A 151 -17.90 -15.75 -2.12
N LEU A 152 -17.62 -14.85 -1.15
CA LEU A 152 -16.88 -15.22 0.03
C LEU A 152 -17.73 -16.27 0.75
N PRO A 153 -17.21 -17.47 1.07
CA PRO A 153 -17.86 -18.26 2.09
C PRO A 153 -17.88 -17.38 3.33
N ALA A 154 -19.07 -17.00 3.79
CA ALA A 154 -19.22 -16.28 5.05
C ALA A 154 -18.41 -17.06 6.08
N ALA A 155 -17.41 -16.41 6.68
CA ALA A 155 -16.54 -17.07 7.65
C ALA A 155 -17.43 -17.73 8.70
N ALA A 156 -17.38 -19.07 8.74
CA ALA A 156 -18.12 -19.88 9.70
C ALA A 156 -17.44 -19.85 11.07
#